data_AF-A0AAN9V030-F1
#
_entry.id   AF-A0AAN9V030-F1
#
_cell.length_a   1.000
_cell.length_b   1.000
_cell.length_c   1.000
_cell.angle_alpha   90.00
_cell.angle_beta   90.00
_cell.angle_gamma   90.00
#
_symmetry.space_group_name_H-M   'P 1'
#
loop_
_entity.id
_entity.type
_entity.pdbx_description
1 polymer ?
#
loop_
_entity_poly.entity_id
_entity_poly.type
_entity_poly.pdbx_seq_one_letter_code
_entity_poly.pdbx_strand_id
1 'polypeptide(L)'
;MYIAEAYRRYGITPSSKDIIIVKVLISNEEGEEKGAEDQPSAPTARDVEAHLQAHVEGTNVPFSDEVLSETTDWTKVRKYYKLNGIGWIDAIKDESLKRREMEMLVLGSMALRGV
;
A
#
# COMPACT_ATOMS: atom_id res chain seq x y z
N MET A 1 4.75 14.57 11.34
CA MET A 1 4.38 13.15 11.08
C MET A 1 5.30 12.26 11.92
N TYR A 2 4.79 11.30 12.70
CA TYR A 2 5.64 10.39 13.48
C TYR A 2 5.86 9.09 12.72
N ILE A 3 7.10 8.86 12.28
CA ILE A 3 7.47 7.69 11.46
C ILE A 3 7.14 6.37 12.18
N ALA A 4 7.45 6.28 13.48
CA ALA A 4 7.13 5.10 14.30
C ALA A 4 5.62 4.83 14.39
N GLU A 5 4.79 5.87 14.46
CA GLU A 5 3.33 5.74 14.49
C GLU A 5 2.78 5.22 13.15
N ALA A 6 3.37 5.64 12.04
CA ALA A 6 3.01 5.14 10.71
C ALA A 6 3.32 3.65 10.58
N TYR A 7 4.54 3.22 10.97
CA TYR A 7 4.89 1.80 10.98
C TYR A 7 3.99 0.98 11.90
N ARG A 8 3.59 1.51 13.07
CA ARG A 8 2.68 0.80 13.97
C ARG A 8 1.27 0.61 13.38
N ARG A 9 0.78 1.58 12.60
CA ARG A 9 -0.58 1.55 12.03
C ARG A 9 -0.68 0.78 10.71
N TYR A 10 0.32 0.95 9.85
CA TYR A 10 0.29 0.47 8.46
C TYR A 10 1.31 -0.64 8.18
N GLY A 11 2.24 -0.90 9.10
CA GLY A 11 3.15 -2.03 9.01
C GLY A 11 2.48 -3.36 9.32
N ILE A 12 3.13 -4.44 8.90
CA ILE A 12 2.69 -5.80 9.20
C ILE A 12 2.76 -6.08 10.71
N THR A 13 1.86 -6.94 11.19
CA THR A 13 1.82 -7.42 12.58
C THR A 13 1.93 -8.94 12.58
N PRO A 14 2.30 -9.58 13.72
CA PRO A 14 2.29 -11.04 13.82
C PRO A 14 0.92 -11.69 13.53
N SER A 15 -0.17 -10.91 13.62
CA SER A 15 -1.54 -11.35 13.33
C SER A 15 -2.01 -11.04 11.90
N SER A 16 -1.18 -10.42 11.06
CA SER A 16 -1.54 -10.07 9.68
C SER A 16 -1.74 -11.35 8.86
N LYS A 17 -2.88 -11.44 8.16
CA LYS A 17 -3.22 -12.56 7.26
C LYS A 17 -3.13 -12.17 5.79
N ASP A 18 -3.46 -10.91 5.51
CA ASP A 18 -3.37 -10.28 4.19
C ASP A 18 -2.25 -9.24 4.25
N ILE A 19 -1.32 -9.30 3.30
CA ILE A 19 -0.17 -8.39 3.21
C ILE A 19 -0.04 -7.80 1.82
N ILE A 20 0.31 -6.52 1.76
CA ILE A 20 0.67 -5.83 0.52
C ILE A 20 2.17 -5.57 0.59
N ILE A 21 2.88 -6.01 -0.44
CA ILE A 21 4.33 -5.85 -0.54
C ILE A 21 4.62 -4.87 -1.67
N VAL A 22 5.27 -3.76 -1.35
CA VAL A 22 5.65 -2.72 -2.31
C VAL A 22 7.17 -2.62 -2.35
N LYS A 23 7.76 -2.88 -3.51
CA LYS A 23 9.19 -2.68 -3.76
C LYS A 23 9.37 -1.72 -4.93
N VAL A 24 9.97 -0.56 -4.66
CA VAL A 24 10.33 0.41 -5.68
C VAL A 24 11.70 0.03 -6.23
N LEU A 25 11.75 -0.29 -7.53
CA LEU A 25 13.00 -0.54 -8.24
C LEU A 25 13.50 0.80 -8.79
N ILE A 26 14.73 1.16 -8.44
CA ILE A 26 15.40 2.34 -8.97
C ILE A 26 16.41 1.83 -10.00
N SER A 27 16.10 2.03 -11.27
CA SER A 27 17.05 1.80 -12.36
C SER A 27 17.92 3.04 -12.49
N ASN A 28 19.23 2.89 -12.34
CA ASN A 28 20.16 3.97 -12.68
C ASN A 28 20.30 3.98 -14.21
N GLU A 29 19.39 4.66 -14.92
CA GLU A 29 19.46 4.77 -16.38
C GLU A 29 20.45 5.85 -16.88
N GLU A 30 21.17 6.51 -15.98
CA GLU A 30 22.18 7.51 -16.35
C GLU A 30 23.59 7.01 -16.04
N GLY A 31 24.26 6.47 -17.06
CA GLY A 31 25.72 6.32 -17.07
C GLY A 31 26.28 4.92 -16.82
N GLU A 32 25.77 3.88 -17.48
CA GLU A 32 26.58 2.68 -17.73
C GLU A 32 27.61 2.97 -18.84
N GLU A 33 28.63 3.78 -18.53
CA GLU A 33 29.95 3.46 -19.06
C GLU A 33 30.36 2.14 -18.41
N LYS A 34 30.19 1.06 -19.18
CA LYS A 34 30.64 -0.29 -18.85
C LYS A 34 32.13 -0.26 -18.48
N GLY A 35 32.39 -0.29 -17.18
CA GLY A 35 33.72 -0.28 -16.60
C GLY A 35 33.78 -1.06 -15.30
N ALA A 36 33.26 -2.29 -15.27
CA ALA A 36 33.65 -3.37 -14.35
C ALA A 36 32.75 -4.60 -14.61
N GLU A 37 33.34 -5.74 -14.96
CA GLU A 37 32.65 -7.01 -15.28
C GLU A 37 31.99 -7.71 -14.07
N ASP A 38 31.94 -7.07 -12.90
CA ASP A 38 31.53 -7.69 -11.63
C ASP A 38 30.33 -6.99 -10.93
N GLN A 39 29.64 -6.04 -11.56
CA GLN A 39 28.43 -5.45 -10.96
C GLN A 39 27.18 -6.29 -11.25
N PRO A 40 26.46 -6.78 -10.21
CA PRO A 40 25.20 -7.47 -10.43
C PRO A 40 24.19 -6.51 -11.06
N SER A 41 23.56 -6.94 -12.16
CA SER A 41 22.51 -6.17 -12.83
C SER A 41 21.39 -5.82 -11.84
N ALA A 42 20.81 -4.63 -11.98
CA ALA A 42 19.69 -4.21 -11.15
C ALA A 42 18.56 -5.26 -11.16
N PRO A 43 17.97 -5.59 -10.00
CA PRO A 43 16.98 -6.65 -9.91
C PRO A 43 15.73 -6.30 -10.72
N THR A 44 15.25 -7.25 -11.50
CA THR A 44 14.02 -7.12 -12.28
C THR A 44 12.78 -7.41 -11.43
N ALA A 45 11.59 -7.05 -11.92
CA ALA A 45 10.33 -7.40 -11.26
C ALA A 45 10.17 -8.92 -11.06
N ARG A 46 10.69 -9.74 -11.98
CA ARG A 46 10.67 -11.22 -11.86
C ARG A 46 11.58 -11.71 -10.75
N ASP A 47 12.75 -11.10 -10.59
CA ASP A 47 13.68 -11.44 -9.50
C ASP A 47 13.05 -11.12 -8.13
N VAL A 48 12.31 -10.01 -8.05
CA VAL A 48 11.54 -9.65 -6.87
C VAL A 48 10.44 -10.67 -6.61
N GLU A 49 9.65 -11.03 -7.62
CA GLU A 49 8.57 -12.00 -7.47
C GLU A 49 9.10 -13.37 -6.99
N ALA A 50 10.18 -13.88 -7.59
CA ALA A 50 10.80 -15.13 -7.18
C ALA A 50 11.31 -15.07 -5.73
N HIS A 51 11.91 -13.95 -5.32
CA HIS A 51 12.34 -13.74 -3.94
C HIS A 51 11.16 -13.76 -2.96
N LEU A 52 10.04 -13.11 -3.31
CA LEU A 52 8.84 -13.09 -2.47
C LEU A 52 8.22 -14.48 -2.35
N GLN A 53 8.10 -15.22 -3.45
CA GLN A 53 7.57 -16.60 -3.43
C GLN A 53 8.39 -17.55 -2.55
N ALA A 54 9.71 -17.32 -2.43
CA ALA A 54 10.58 -18.15 -1.61
C ALA A 54 10.50 -17.83 -0.10
N HIS A 55 10.06 -16.62 0.30
CA HIS A 55 10.12 -16.15 1.69
C HIS A 55 8.75 -15.83 2.30
N VAL A 56 7.70 -15.73 1.49
CA VAL A 56 6.34 -15.40 1.93
C VAL A 56 5.48 -16.65 1.82
N GLU A 57 5.08 -17.19 2.96
CA GLU A 57 4.14 -18.31 3.03
C GLU A 57 2.71 -17.80 2.87
N GLY A 58 2.14 -17.95 1.68
CA GLY A 58 0.77 -17.52 1.41
C GLY A 58 0.35 -17.75 -0.05
N THR A 59 -0.86 -17.32 -0.36
CA THR A 59 -1.39 -17.37 -1.72
C THR A 59 -1.23 -16.01 -2.37
N ASN A 60 -0.48 -15.94 -3.47
CA ASN A 60 -0.41 -14.71 -4.27
C ASN A 60 -1.77 -14.47 -4.94
N VAL A 61 -2.29 -13.25 -4.80
CA VAL A 61 -3.56 -12.81 -5.38
C VAL A 61 -3.33 -11.58 -6.25
N PRO A 62 -4.12 -11.37 -7.32
CA PRO A 62 -4.01 -10.18 -8.14
C PRO A 62 -4.19 -8.90 -7.33
N PHE A 63 -3.28 -7.93 -7.49
CA PHE A 63 -3.43 -6.60 -6.93
C PHE A 63 -4.49 -5.82 -7.73
N SER A 64 -5.72 -5.87 -7.25
CA SER A 64 -6.92 -5.32 -7.91
C SER A 64 -7.86 -4.69 -6.87
N ASP A 65 -8.68 -3.74 -7.29
CA ASP A 65 -9.60 -3.02 -6.41
C ASP A 65 -10.62 -3.97 -5.76
N GLU A 66 -11.04 -5.01 -6.49
CA GLU A 66 -11.96 -6.03 -5.99
C GLU A 66 -11.37 -6.73 -4.77
N VAL A 67 -10.15 -7.27 -4.88
CA VAL A 67 -9.44 -7.99 -3.79
C VAL A 67 -9.13 -7.06 -2.63
N LEU A 68 -8.73 -5.81 -2.90
CA LEU A 68 -8.47 -4.82 -1.86
C LEU A 68 -9.75 -4.45 -1.11
N SER A 69 -10.89 -4.35 -1.81
CA SER A 69 -12.17 -3.96 -1.20
C SER A 69 -12.70 -5.00 -0.20
N GLU A 70 -12.35 -6.27 -0.39
CA GLU A 70 -12.71 -7.40 0.47
C GLU A 70 -11.85 -7.46 1.75
N THR A 71 -10.57 -7.10 1.63
CA THR A 71 -9.59 -7.20 2.73
C THR A 71 -9.43 -5.90 3.53
N THR A 72 -9.93 -4.77 3.01
CA THR A 72 -9.80 -3.46 3.67
C THR A 72 -10.67 -3.33 4.93
N ASP A 73 -10.03 -3.07 6.07
CA ASP A 73 -10.70 -2.73 7.33
C ASP A 73 -11.14 -1.25 7.32
N TRP A 74 -12.35 -1.01 6.80
CA TRP A 74 -12.95 0.32 6.72
C TRP A 74 -13.14 1.02 8.06
N THR A 75 -13.21 0.26 9.16
CA THR A 75 -13.32 0.83 10.51
C THR A 75 -11.99 1.46 10.93
N LYS A 76 -10.87 0.77 10.67
CA LYS A 76 -9.52 1.34 10.86
C LYS A 76 -9.25 2.50 9.92
N VAL A 77 -9.65 2.42 8.65
CA VAL A 77 -9.51 3.55 7.70
C VAL A 77 -10.18 4.79 8.25
N ARG A 78 -11.46 4.71 8.65
CA ARG A 78 -12.18 5.85 9.25
C ARG A 78 -11.49 6.39 10.49
N LYS A 79 -11.03 5.50 11.38
CA LYS A 79 -10.34 5.89 12.61
C LYS A 79 -9.01 6.60 12.34
N TYR A 80 -8.16 6.04 11.49
CA TYR A 80 -6.80 6.55 11.26
C TYR A 80 -6.78 7.84 10.45
N TYR A 81 -7.72 7.99 9.53
CA TYR A 81 -7.92 9.21 8.75
C TYR A 81 -8.85 10.22 9.41
N LYS A 82 -9.34 9.93 10.63
CA LYS A 82 -10.25 10.80 11.41
C LYS A 82 -11.52 11.17 10.63
N LEU A 83 -12.09 10.21 9.91
CA LEU A 83 -13.35 10.36 9.17
C LEU A 83 -14.58 10.08 10.05
N ASN A 84 -14.38 9.65 11.30
CA ASN A 84 -15.46 9.49 12.27
C ASN A 84 -16.11 10.85 12.59
N GLY A 85 -17.45 10.91 12.55
CA GLY A 85 -18.21 12.12 12.85
C GLY A 85 -18.48 13.01 11.63
N ILE A 86 -18.13 12.57 10.42
CA ILE A 86 -18.53 13.25 9.19
C ILE A 86 -19.96 12.82 8.85
N GLY A 87 -20.94 13.54 9.39
CA GLY A 87 -22.36 13.17 9.34
C GLY A 87 -22.92 12.99 7.93
N TRP A 88 -22.36 13.66 6.91
CA TRP A 88 -22.81 13.47 5.53
C TRP A 88 -22.38 12.13 4.94
N ILE A 89 -21.22 11.57 5.34
CA ILE A 89 -20.79 10.23 4.90
C ILE A 89 -21.71 9.18 5.52
N ASP A 90 -22.08 9.36 6.78
CA ASP A 90 -22.95 8.43 7.50
C ASP A 90 -24.40 8.46 6.99
N ALA A 91 -24.80 9.55 6.33
CA ALA A 91 -26.09 9.67 5.67
C ALA A 91 -26.17 8.95 4.30
N ILE A 92 -25.04 8.55 3.72
CA ILE A 92 -25.01 7.81 2.45
C ILE A 92 -25.45 6.37 2.69
N LYS A 93 -26.58 5.98 2.09
CA LYS A 93 -27.14 4.62 2.17
C LYS A 93 -26.50 3.63 1.20
N ASP A 94 -26.00 4.13 0.08
CA ASP A 94 -25.27 3.32 -0.89
C ASP A 94 -23.85 3.09 -0.39
N GLU A 95 -23.55 1.85 0.00
CA GLU A 95 -22.23 1.49 0.54
C GLU A 95 -21.10 1.64 -0.50
N SER A 96 -21.38 1.45 -1.80
CA SER A 96 -20.38 1.66 -2.85
C SER A 96 -20.04 3.14 -2.98
N LEU A 97 -21.05 4.01 -3.00
CA LEU A 97 -20.86 5.45 -3.05
C LEU A 97 -20.15 5.95 -1.78
N LYS A 98 -20.57 5.46 -0.61
CA LYS A 98 -19.96 5.78 0.68
C LYS A 98 -18.47 5.42 0.71
N ARG A 99 -18.09 4.25 0.18
CA ARG A 99 -16.68 3.82 0.08
C ARG A 99 -15.87 4.76 -0.81
N ARG A 100 -16.38 5.06 -2.01
CA ARG A 100 -15.73 5.99 -2.94
C ARG A 100 -15.51 7.38 -2.33
N GLU A 101 -16.50 7.93 -1.64
CA GLU A 101 -16.37 9.23 -0.96
C GLU A 101 -15.33 9.18 0.17
N MET A 102 -15.28 8.07 0.94
CA MET A 102 -14.24 7.88 1.94
C MET A 102 -12.84 7.81 1.33
N GLU A 103 -12.65 7.08 0.23
CA GLU A 103 -11.37 7.00 -0.48
C GLU A 103 -10.90 8.38 -0.95
N MET A 104 -11.79 9.19 -1.53
CA MET A 104 -11.49 10.56 -1.94
C MET A 104 -10.99 11.42 -0.77
N LEU A 105 -11.62 11.30 0.40
CA LEU A 105 -11.17 12.01 1.60
C LEU A 105 -9.82 11.50 2.13
N VAL A 106 -9.60 10.18 2.08
CA VAL A 106 -8.30 9.57 2.41
C VAL A 106 -7.21 10.15 1.50
N LEU A 107 -7.42 10.12 0.18
CA LEU A 107 -6.49 10.67 -0.82
C LEU A 107 -6.22 12.16 -0.59
N GLY A 108 -7.27 12.96 -0.38
CA GLY A 108 -7.13 14.39 -0.07
C GLY A 108 -6.31 14.61 1.21
N SER A 109 -6.53 13.81 2.25
CA SER A 109 -5.78 13.90 3.50
C SER A 109 -4.33 13.43 3.41
N MET A 110 -3.99 12.57 2.44
CA MET A 110 -2.62 12.18 2.13
C MET A 110 -1.92 13.30 1.34
N ALA A 111 -2.58 13.83 0.31
CA ALA A 111 -2.04 14.91 -0.51
C ALA A 111 -1.72 16.17 0.31
N LEU A 112 -2.61 16.56 1.23
CA LEU A 112 -2.41 17.71 2.12
C LEU A 112 -1.32 17.51 3.18
N ARG A 113 -0.85 16.27 3.40
CA ARG A 113 0.25 15.98 4.34
C ARG A 113 1.63 15.99 3.68
N GLY A 114 1.69 16.18 2.36
CA GLY A 114 2.94 16.19 1.57
C GLY A 114 3.57 17.58 1.37
N VAL A 115 3.10 18.61 2.09
CA VAL A 115 3.65 19.99 2.05
C VAL A 115 4.17 20.38 3.44
#